data_AF-A0A9P4ULK7-F1
#
_entry.id   AF-A0A9P4ULK7-F1
#
_cell.length_a   1.000
_cell.length_b   1.000
_cell.length_c   1.000
_cell.angle_alpha   90.00
_cell.angle_beta   90.00
_cell.angle_gamma   90.00
#
_symmetry.space_group_name_H-M   'P 1'
#
loop_
_entity.id
_entity.type
_entity.pdbx_description
1 polymer ?
#
loop_
_entity_poly.entity_id
_entity_poly.type
_entity_poly.pdbx_seq_one_letter_code
_entity_poly.pdbx_strand_id
1 'polypeptide(L)'
;MTCAGAEDACQNACYYVNYVNTNFIATYSSSVDNDRERAQSGCQTQQGSICNLAPFSQRFHDSQEPVKNKGENPGDPTYDCDEFPMAGMAQDDFKDLPQGTIRNSLRCIRSSDNESGGGQFRAFIADNGDQPQRTCTGPLPDDATFKIGFDFTDADKTRLSACKDSNGDPLYATGPDSYNQFYMTILGSSGVQGSVHFPYQSANDNHYAIGSTDKDVLQCKIVVTRTSGDNYDGTVFDVDGNAQGTAAQPLTSDGDSLLIPGQGGLLDLRVFRLGQMGEAGTVGSEIEFNYGDKGIVDFQLGTDFWWTTLHQGWDLTLSDQNEDALPGGYCVVPNISEDENGDRQTITCYFPCNAA
;
A
#
# COMPACT_ATOMS: atom_id res chain seq x y z
N MET A 1 -14.24 -1.70 -21.56
CA MET A 1 -13.66 -0.68 -20.67
C MET A 1 -12.68 0.13 -21.50
N THR A 2 -12.97 1.40 -21.70
CA THR A 2 -12.04 2.37 -22.28
C THR A 2 -11.02 2.75 -21.22
N CYS A 3 -9.75 2.53 -21.50
CA CYS A 3 -8.69 2.76 -20.52
C CYS A 3 -8.18 4.20 -20.47
N ALA A 4 -8.52 5.02 -21.46
CA ALA A 4 -8.19 6.44 -21.45
C ALA A 4 -8.90 7.15 -20.28
N GLY A 5 -8.12 7.74 -19.37
CA GLY A 5 -8.63 8.35 -18.14
C GLY A 5 -9.15 7.36 -17.10
N ALA A 6 -8.80 6.08 -17.22
CA ALA A 6 -9.05 5.02 -16.25
C ALA A 6 -7.89 4.03 -16.24
N GLU A 7 -6.66 4.51 -16.52
CA GLU A 7 -5.54 3.62 -16.81
C GLU A 7 -5.22 2.71 -15.62
N ASP A 8 -5.18 3.23 -14.39
CA ASP A 8 -4.80 2.41 -13.23
C ASP A 8 -5.89 1.38 -12.87
N ALA A 9 -7.17 1.71 -13.08
CA ALA A 9 -8.27 0.75 -12.92
C ALA A 9 -8.21 -0.35 -14.01
N CYS A 10 -7.90 0.03 -15.26
CA CYS A 10 -7.64 -0.94 -16.32
C CYS A 10 -6.42 -1.82 -16.00
N GLN A 11 -5.35 -1.24 -15.46
CA GLN A 11 -4.14 -1.95 -15.07
C GLN A 11 -4.43 -3.03 -14.02
N ASN A 12 -5.20 -2.72 -12.97
CA ASN A 12 -5.62 -3.70 -11.96
C ASN A 12 -6.50 -4.81 -12.57
N ALA A 13 -7.51 -4.44 -13.36
CA ALA A 13 -8.37 -5.41 -14.02
C ALA A 13 -7.61 -6.33 -14.99
N CYS A 14 -6.70 -5.76 -15.80
CA CYS A 14 -5.79 -6.49 -16.68
C CYS A 14 -4.89 -7.44 -15.88
N TYR A 15 -4.36 -7.00 -14.74
CA TYR A 15 -3.55 -7.86 -13.87
C TYR A 15 -4.33 -9.11 -13.46
N TYR A 16 -5.56 -8.92 -12.97
CA TYR A 16 -6.40 -10.05 -12.59
C TYR A 16 -6.68 -10.98 -13.76
N VAL A 17 -7.17 -10.46 -14.89
CA VAL A 17 -7.59 -11.29 -16.02
C VAL A 17 -6.44 -11.91 -16.81
N ASN A 18 -5.21 -11.39 -16.71
CA ASN A 18 -4.07 -11.89 -17.46
C ASN A 18 -3.10 -12.75 -16.64
N TYR A 19 -3.12 -12.61 -15.30
CA TYR A 19 -2.14 -13.25 -14.42
C TYR A 19 -2.74 -13.97 -13.21
N VAL A 20 -3.90 -13.56 -12.71
CA VAL A 20 -4.55 -14.20 -11.55
C VAL A 20 -5.57 -15.25 -11.99
N ASN A 21 -6.57 -14.85 -12.78
CA ASN A 21 -7.62 -15.72 -13.30
C ASN A 21 -7.80 -15.50 -14.80
N THR A 22 -7.05 -16.25 -15.61
CA THR A 22 -7.02 -16.09 -17.08
C THR A 22 -8.30 -16.54 -17.80
N ASN A 23 -9.23 -17.15 -17.07
CA ASN A 23 -10.52 -17.59 -17.59
C ASN A 23 -11.68 -16.84 -16.93
N PHE A 24 -11.42 -15.67 -16.35
CA PHE A 24 -12.41 -14.90 -15.62
C PHE A 24 -13.64 -14.58 -16.48
N ILE A 25 -14.82 -14.86 -15.92
CA ILE A 25 -16.13 -14.50 -16.45
C ILE A 25 -16.89 -13.91 -15.27
N ALA A 26 -17.31 -12.66 -15.41
CA ALA A 26 -18.10 -11.99 -14.39
C ALA A 26 -19.57 -12.39 -14.50
N THR A 27 -20.26 -12.45 -13.37
CA THR A 27 -21.70 -12.63 -13.29
C THR A 27 -22.31 -11.39 -12.64
N TYR A 28 -23.33 -10.82 -13.29
CA TYR A 28 -24.09 -9.70 -12.73
C TYR A 28 -25.20 -10.23 -11.82
N SER A 29 -25.41 -9.56 -10.68
CA SER A 29 -26.58 -9.73 -9.86
C SER A 29 -26.95 -8.40 -9.21
N SER A 30 -28.21 -8.01 -9.33
CA SER A 30 -28.75 -6.80 -8.72
C SER A 30 -28.92 -6.89 -7.20
N SER A 31 -28.81 -8.10 -6.63
CA SER A 31 -28.92 -8.35 -5.19
C SER A 31 -27.57 -8.36 -4.47
N VAL A 32 -26.46 -8.09 -5.17
CA VAL A 32 -25.13 -8.03 -4.57
C VAL A 32 -25.06 -6.90 -3.55
N ASP A 33 -24.60 -7.23 -2.36
CA ASP A 33 -24.32 -6.27 -1.29
C ASP A 33 -22.92 -5.69 -1.49
N ASN A 34 -22.83 -4.57 -2.21
CA ASN A 34 -21.56 -3.94 -2.55
C ASN A 34 -20.68 -3.65 -1.32
N ASP A 35 -21.28 -3.30 -0.17
CA ASP A 35 -20.51 -2.96 1.03
C ASP A 35 -19.90 -4.21 1.67
N ARG A 36 -20.64 -5.32 1.64
CA ARG A 36 -20.11 -6.64 2.00
C ARG A 36 -18.99 -7.06 1.04
N GLU A 37 -19.20 -6.92 -0.26
CA GLU A 37 -18.21 -7.35 -1.27
C GLU A 37 -16.89 -6.58 -1.16
N ARG A 38 -16.94 -5.27 -0.89
CA ARG A 38 -15.76 -4.43 -0.59
C ARG A 38 -15.02 -4.84 0.67
N ALA A 39 -15.73 -5.41 1.63
CA ALA A 39 -15.14 -5.91 2.85
C ALA A 39 -14.52 -7.30 2.65
N GLN A 40 -15.20 -8.17 1.90
CA GLN A 40 -14.69 -9.49 1.52
C GLN A 40 -13.51 -9.42 0.55
N SER A 41 -13.36 -8.33 -0.22
CA SER A 41 -12.17 -8.09 -1.02
C SER A 41 -10.97 -7.64 -0.19
N GLY A 42 -11.21 -7.10 1.00
CA GLY A 42 -10.19 -6.45 1.84
C GLY A 42 -9.93 -4.99 1.45
N CYS A 43 -10.66 -4.43 0.49
CA CYS A 43 -10.50 -3.05 0.05
C CYS A 43 -11.01 -2.04 1.08
N GLN A 44 -12.10 -2.40 1.77
CA GLN A 44 -12.69 -1.67 2.88
C GLN A 44 -12.52 -2.46 4.20
N THR A 45 -12.03 -1.79 5.22
CA THR A 45 -11.93 -2.27 6.61
C THR A 45 -12.88 -1.48 7.52
N GLN A 46 -12.99 -1.87 8.79
CA GLN A 46 -13.67 -1.05 9.80
C GLN A 46 -13.11 0.38 9.92
N GLN A 47 -11.83 0.57 9.65
CA GLN A 47 -11.15 1.86 9.74
C GLN A 47 -11.23 2.68 8.45
N GLY A 48 -11.71 2.10 7.35
CA GLY A 48 -11.80 2.75 6.04
C GLY A 48 -11.10 1.97 4.92
N SER A 49 -10.76 2.66 3.84
CA SER A 49 -9.99 2.08 2.74
C SER A 49 -8.61 1.64 3.22
N ILE A 50 -8.19 0.42 2.85
CA ILE A 50 -6.86 -0.11 3.18
C ILE A 50 -5.73 0.78 2.66
N CYS A 51 -5.95 1.49 1.56
CA CYS A 51 -4.98 2.42 0.97
C CYS A 51 -4.69 3.64 1.85
N ASN A 52 -5.51 3.89 2.87
CA ASN A 52 -5.34 4.99 3.82
C ASN A 52 -4.88 4.50 5.20
N LEU A 53 -4.48 3.24 5.33
CA LEU A 53 -4.04 2.63 6.59
C LEU A 53 -2.62 2.09 6.47
N ALA A 54 -1.80 2.28 7.49
CA ALA A 54 -0.48 1.70 7.54
C ALA A 54 -0.59 0.16 7.73
N PRO A 55 0.36 -0.62 7.18
CA PRO A 55 1.54 -0.16 6.44
C PRO A 55 1.27 0.17 4.96
N PHE A 56 0.05 -0.02 4.45
CA PHE A 56 -0.24 0.10 3.02
C PHE A 56 -0.21 1.54 2.49
N SER A 57 -0.72 2.48 3.27
CA SER A 57 -0.65 3.92 2.95
C SER A 57 0.77 4.47 2.90
N GLN A 58 1.77 3.68 3.36
CA GLN A 58 3.17 4.11 3.37
C GLN A 58 3.86 3.86 2.03
N ARG A 59 3.36 2.91 1.22
CA ARG A 59 4.07 2.40 0.03
C ARG A 59 3.24 2.35 -1.25
N PHE A 60 1.99 1.91 -1.19
CA PHE A 60 1.31 1.35 -2.37
C PHE A 60 0.62 2.38 -3.28
N HIS A 61 0.93 3.67 -3.14
CA HIS A 61 0.30 4.72 -3.94
C HIS A 61 1.05 4.86 -5.28
N ASP A 62 0.33 4.72 -6.38
CA ASP A 62 0.90 4.68 -7.73
C ASP A 62 1.65 5.93 -8.21
N SER A 63 1.58 7.05 -7.48
CA SER A 63 2.46 8.17 -7.78
C SER A 63 3.84 7.96 -7.17
N GLN A 64 4.82 7.83 -8.05
CA GLN A 64 6.24 8.13 -7.78
C GLN A 64 6.50 9.58 -7.31
N GLU A 65 5.46 10.36 -7.00
CA GLU A 65 5.64 11.65 -6.39
C GLU A 65 5.95 11.44 -4.91
N PRO A 66 7.08 11.95 -4.39
CA PRO A 66 7.28 11.99 -2.95
C PRO A 66 6.06 12.70 -2.38
N VAL A 67 5.32 12.01 -1.51
CA VAL A 67 4.17 12.55 -0.77
C VAL A 67 4.67 13.81 -0.06
N LYS A 68 4.54 14.97 -0.71
CA LYS A 68 4.88 16.25 -0.13
C LYS A 68 3.73 16.56 0.79
N ASN A 69 3.98 16.42 2.09
CA ASN A 69 3.23 17.00 3.21
C ASN A 69 1.76 17.29 2.88
N LYS A 70 0.85 16.43 3.37
CA LYS A 70 -0.60 16.67 3.38
C LYS A 70 -0.89 17.99 4.10
N GLY A 71 -0.84 19.10 3.38
CA GLY A 71 -0.82 20.44 3.95
C GLY A 71 -0.42 21.56 2.99
N GLU A 72 0.38 21.30 1.95
CA GLU A 72 0.79 22.38 1.03
C GLU A 72 -0.11 22.52 -0.21
N ASN A 73 -0.78 21.46 -0.66
CA ASN A 73 -1.71 21.52 -1.79
C ASN A 73 -3.05 20.83 -1.47
N PRO A 74 -4.15 21.58 -1.29
CA PRO A 74 -5.52 21.05 -1.19
C PRO A 74 -6.03 20.29 -2.43
N GLY A 75 -5.16 19.98 -3.39
CA GLY A 75 -5.46 19.27 -4.64
C GLY A 75 -4.62 18.01 -4.83
N ASP A 76 -3.98 17.51 -3.76
CA ASP A 76 -3.28 16.22 -3.78
C ASP A 76 -4.30 15.11 -4.09
N PRO A 77 -4.01 14.17 -5.01
CA PRO A 77 -4.99 13.18 -5.43
C PRO A 77 -5.41 12.34 -4.23
N THR A 78 -6.72 12.24 -4.00
CA THR A 78 -7.27 11.22 -3.12
C THR A 78 -6.98 9.86 -3.75
N TYR A 79 -6.41 8.95 -2.96
CA TYR A 79 -6.20 7.56 -3.35
C TYR A 79 -7.34 6.71 -2.82
N ASP A 80 -7.91 5.92 -3.72
CA ASP A 80 -8.89 4.90 -3.38
C ASP A 80 -8.27 3.52 -3.56
N CYS A 81 -8.79 2.57 -2.79
CA CYS A 81 -8.56 1.18 -3.12
C CYS A 81 -9.47 0.80 -4.30
N ASP A 82 -8.85 0.35 -5.39
CA ASP A 82 -9.53 -0.31 -6.49
C ASP A 82 -9.47 -1.82 -6.31
N GLU A 83 -10.54 -2.49 -6.69
CA GLU A 83 -10.71 -3.93 -6.53
C GLU A 83 -11.23 -4.55 -7.84
N PHE A 84 -10.57 -5.62 -8.28
CA PHE A 84 -11.04 -6.43 -9.38
C PHE A 84 -10.99 -7.92 -9.02
N PRO A 85 -12.09 -8.69 -9.15
CA PRO A 85 -13.42 -8.32 -9.61
C PRO A 85 -14.08 -7.20 -8.79
N MET A 86 -14.94 -6.40 -9.42
CA MET A 86 -15.58 -5.25 -8.76
C MET A 86 -16.68 -5.69 -7.80
N ALA A 87 -16.92 -4.96 -6.71
CA ALA A 87 -17.99 -5.28 -5.75
C ALA A 87 -19.40 -5.45 -6.35
N GLY A 88 -19.71 -4.86 -7.51
CA GLY A 88 -21.00 -5.09 -8.18
C GLY A 88 -21.08 -6.36 -9.02
N MET A 89 -20.04 -7.20 -9.00
CA MET A 89 -20.01 -8.53 -9.60
C MET A 89 -20.28 -9.58 -8.52
N ALA A 90 -21.07 -10.60 -8.84
CA ALA A 90 -21.29 -11.73 -7.95
C ALA A 90 -19.97 -12.49 -7.74
N GLN A 91 -19.64 -12.72 -6.46
CA GLN A 91 -18.40 -13.34 -6.02
C GLN A 91 -18.69 -14.25 -4.82
N ASP A 92 -17.88 -15.29 -4.65
CA ASP A 92 -17.92 -16.12 -3.45
C ASP A 92 -17.37 -15.35 -2.24
N ASP A 93 -17.76 -15.75 -1.04
CA ASP A 93 -17.22 -15.19 0.20
C ASP A 93 -15.75 -15.57 0.34
N PHE A 94 -14.94 -14.67 0.91
CA PHE A 94 -13.52 -14.93 1.11
C PHE A 94 -13.27 -16.24 1.86
N LYS A 95 -14.05 -16.48 2.92
CA LYS A 95 -13.95 -17.69 3.76
C LYS A 95 -14.32 -19.00 3.03
N ASP A 96 -15.07 -18.91 1.94
CA ASP A 96 -15.57 -20.08 1.20
C ASP A 96 -14.62 -20.47 0.05
N LEU A 97 -13.61 -19.64 -0.22
CA LEU A 97 -12.59 -19.91 -1.22
C LEU A 97 -11.54 -20.91 -0.70
N PRO A 98 -10.96 -21.74 -1.58
CA PRO A 98 -9.80 -22.54 -1.23
C PRO A 98 -8.63 -21.65 -0.77
N GLN A 99 -7.89 -22.12 0.24
CA GLN A 99 -6.70 -21.42 0.75
C GLN A 99 -5.73 -21.07 -0.39
N GLY A 100 -5.24 -19.82 -0.39
CA GLY A 100 -4.33 -19.30 -1.42
C GLY A 100 -5.03 -18.82 -2.70
N THR A 101 -6.36 -18.90 -2.79
CA THR A 101 -7.10 -18.31 -3.90
C THR A 101 -7.14 -16.78 -3.75
N ILE A 102 -6.61 -16.08 -4.74
CA ILE A 102 -6.73 -14.62 -4.83
C ILE A 102 -8.15 -14.29 -5.26
N ARG A 103 -8.96 -13.78 -4.32
CA ARG A 103 -10.33 -13.36 -4.59
C ARG A 103 -10.37 -12.13 -5.50
N ASN A 104 -9.67 -11.09 -5.09
CA ASN A 104 -9.56 -9.80 -5.78
C ASN A 104 -8.08 -9.42 -5.90
N SER A 105 -7.71 -8.81 -7.02
CA SER A 105 -6.53 -7.95 -7.07
C SER A 105 -6.92 -6.55 -6.58
N LEU A 106 -6.07 -5.99 -5.73
CA LEU A 106 -6.24 -4.69 -5.13
C LEU A 106 -5.09 -3.78 -5.53
N ARG A 107 -5.38 -2.50 -5.71
CA ARG A 107 -4.41 -1.46 -6.04
C ARG A 107 -4.83 -0.12 -5.45
N CYS A 108 -3.88 0.68 -4.96
CA CYS A 108 -4.20 2.05 -4.52
C CYS A 108 -4.01 3.01 -5.68
N ILE A 109 -5.12 3.45 -6.25
CA ILE A 109 -5.16 4.27 -7.47
C ILE A 109 -5.80 5.62 -7.18
N ARG A 110 -5.58 6.59 -8.07
CA ARG A 110 -6.23 7.91 -7.94
C ARG A 110 -7.75 7.76 -8.05
N SER A 111 -8.48 8.49 -7.21
CA SER A 111 -9.95 8.47 -7.21
C SER A 111 -10.55 8.75 -8.59
N SER A 112 -9.95 9.64 -9.38
CA SER A 112 -10.42 9.94 -10.75
C SER A 112 -10.45 8.71 -11.65
N ASP A 113 -9.42 7.88 -11.59
CA ASP A 113 -9.28 6.68 -12.41
C ASP A 113 -10.23 5.59 -11.91
N ASN A 114 -10.37 5.46 -10.59
CA ASN A 114 -11.32 4.53 -9.96
C ASN A 114 -12.78 4.90 -10.29
N GLU A 115 -13.14 6.18 -10.13
CA GLU A 115 -14.48 6.69 -10.45
C GLU A 115 -14.81 6.53 -11.93
N SER A 116 -13.84 6.78 -12.82
CA SER A 116 -13.96 6.58 -14.25
C SER A 116 -14.22 5.11 -14.59
N GLY A 117 -13.43 4.19 -14.02
CA GLY A 117 -13.62 2.75 -14.20
C GLY A 117 -14.97 2.25 -13.68
N GLY A 118 -15.33 2.61 -12.45
CA GLY A 118 -16.63 2.28 -11.85
C GLY A 118 -17.81 2.93 -12.61
N GLY A 119 -17.62 4.13 -13.16
CA GLY A 119 -18.60 4.81 -14.00
C GLY A 119 -18.91 4.04 -15.27
N GLN A 120 -17.88 3.54 -15.95
CA GLN A 120 -18.04 2.69 -17.14
C GLN A 120 -18.77 1.39 -16.83
N PHE A 121 -18.48 0.76 -15.69
CA PHE A 121 -19.18 -0.45 -15.25
C PHE A 121 -20.66 -0.21 -14.99
N ARG A 122 -21.00 0.88 -14.27
CA ARG A 122 -22.40 1.28 -14.05
C ARG A 122 -23.13 1.57 -15.36
N ALA A 123 -22.47 2.24 -16.31
CA ALA A 123 -23.03 2.51 -17.63
C ALA A 123 -23.27 1.21 -18.43
N PHE A 124 -22.34 0.25 -18.34
CA PHE A 124 -22.49 -1.07 -18.95
C PHE A 124 -23.66 -1.84 -18.34
N ILE A 125 -23.80 -1.90 -17.01
CA ILE A 125 -24.95 -2.57 -16.40
C ILE A 125 -26.27 -1.94 -16.86
N ALA A 126 -26.35 -0.60 -16.86
CA ALA A 126 -27.59 0.13 -17.11
C ALA A 126 -27.98 0.26 -18.60
N ASP A 127 -27.10 -0.11 -19.52
CA ASP A 127 -27.26 0.14 -20.97
C ASP A 127 -27.30 1.61 -21.35
N ASN A 128 -26.38 2.36 -20.75
CA ASN A 128 -26.21 3.78 -21.03
C ASN A 128 -24.93 4.01 -21.84
N GLY A 129 -25.07 4.76 -22.94
CA GLY A 129 -23.96 5.12 -23.82
C GLY A 129 -23.73 4.14 -24.97
N ASP A 130 -22.69 4.38 -25.76
CA ASP A 130 -22.29 3.49 -26.86
C ASP A 130 -21.42 2.35 -26.33
N GLN A 131 -21.92 1.12 -26.46
CA GLN A 131 -21.31 -0.11 -25.94
C GLN A 131 -21.22 -1.13 -27.08
N PRO A 132 -20.37 -0.91 -28.11
CA PRO A 132 -20.43 -1.65 -29.37
C PRO A 132 -20.14 -3.16 -29.25
N GLN A 133 -19.50 -3.59 -28.16
CA GLN A 133 -19.22 -5.00 -27.87
C GLN A 133 -20.30 -5.68 -27.01
N ARG A 134 -21.30 -4.93 -26.54
CA ARG A 134 -22.43 -5.49 -25.80
C ARG A 134 -23.40 -6.15 -26.77
N THR A 135 -23.72 -7.41 -26.52
CA THR A 135 -24.64 -8.21 -27.37
C THR A 135 -26.08 -8.21 -26.90
N CYS A 136 -26.36 -7.78 -25.66
CA CYS A 136 -27.69 -7.69 -25.09
C CYS A 136 -28.21 -6.24 -25.11
N THR A 137 -29.53 -6.07 -25.12
CA THR A 137 -30.20 -4.75 -25.08
C THR A 137 -30.91 -4.54 -23.75
N GLY A 138 -30.92 -3.31 -23.26
CA GLY A 138 -31.48 -2.94 -21.97
C GLY A 138 -30.58 -3.36 -20.80
N PRO A 139 -30.93 -2.97 -19.56
CA PRO A 139 -30.14 -3.31 -18.37
C PRO A 139 -29.81 -4.80 -18.28
N LEU A 140 -28.63 -5.14 -17.76
CA LEU A 140 -28.26 -6.54 -17.59
C LEU A 140 -29.28 -7.26 -16.69
N PRO A 141 -29.83 -8.42 -17.11
CA PRO A 141 -30.64 -9.23 -16.22
C PRO A 141 -29.75 -9.90 -15.18
N ASP A 142 -30.33 -10.24 -14.02
CA ASP A 142 -29.64 -11.07 -13.03
C ASP A 142 -29.12 -12.36 -13.67
N ASP A 143 -27.98 -12.83 -13.14
CA ASP A 143 -27.23 -14.00 -13.62
C ASP A 143 -26.63 -13.86 -15.03
N ALA A 144 -26.71 -12.66 -15.64
CA ALA A 144 -26.02 -12.40 -16.90
C ALA A 144 -24.50 -12.52 -16.72
N THR A 145 -23.87 -13.31 -17.58
CA THR A 145 -22.41 -13.48 -17.60
C THR A 145 -21.78 -12.61 -18.68
N PHE A 146 -20.62 -12.02 -18.39
CA PHE A 146 -19.90 -11.19 -19.35
C PHE A 146 -18.39 -11.30 -19.17
N LYS A 147 -17.66 -10.94 -20.23
CA LYS A 147 -16.20 -10.78 -20.22
C LYS A 147 -15.85 -9.31 -20.35
N ILE A 148 -14.71 -8.93 -19.80
CA ILE A 148 -14.24 -7.56 -19.86
C ILE A 148 -13.31 -7.43 -21.07
N GLY A 149 -13.72 -6.60 -22.04
CA GLY A 149 -12.87 -6.13 -23.11
C GLY A 149 -12.22 -4.81 -22.73
N PHE A 150 -10.98 -4.59 -23.16
CA PHE A 150 -10.22 -3.37 -22.90
C PHE A 150 -9.95 -2.63 -24.21
N ASP A 151 -10.17 -1.33 -24.20
CA ASP A 151 -9.86 -0.42 -25.31
C ASP A 151 -8.76 0.54 -24.89
N PHE A 152 -7.63 0.44 -25.59
CA PHE A 152 -6.39 1.15 -25.30
C PHE A 152 -6.11 2.29 -26.30
N THR A 153 -7.08 2.63 -27.16
CA THR A 153 -6.85 3.52 -28.31
C THR A 153 -6.23 4.86 -27.91
N ASP A 154 -6.75 5.49 -26.85
CA ASP A 154 -6.31 6.81 -26.37
C ASP A 154 -5.67 6.77 -24.97
N ALA A 155 -5.35 5.58 -24.46
CA ALA A 155 -4.84 5.41 -23.11
C ALA A 155 -3.32 5.65 -23.03
N ASP A 156 -2.84 6.12 -21.87
CA ASP A 156 -1.41 6.10 -21.58
C ASP A 156 -0.92 4.68 -21.31
N LYS A 157 -0.38 4.03 -22.35
CA LYS A 157 0.09 2.64 -22.31
C LYS A 157 1.25 2.41 -21.35
N THR A 158 1.98 3.45 -20.96
CA THR A 158 3.08 3.30 -19.98
C THR A 158 2.58 2.92 -18.59
N ARG A 159 1.29 3.18 -18.30
CA ARG A 159 0.60 2.81 -17.06
C ARG A 159 -0.15 1.47 -17.15
N LEU A 160 -0.10 0.80 -18.30
CA LEU A 160 -0.89 -0.40 -18.62
C LEU A 160 0.00 -1.66 -18.80
N SER A 161 1.01 -1.82 -17.95
CA SER A 161 2.02 -2.87 -18.09
C SER A 161 1.51 -4.30 -17.86
N ALA A 162 0.38 -4.47 -17.18
CA ALA A 162 -0.32 -5.75 -17.01
C ALA A 162 -1.29 -6.05 -18.16
N CYS A 163 -1.61 -5.07 -18.99
CA CYS A 163 -2.48 -5.25 -20.14
C CYS A 163 -1.72 -5.88 -21.32
N LYS A 164 -2.46 -6.65 -22.12
CA LYS A 164 -1.97 -7.31 -23.33
C LYS A 164 -2.77 -6.80 -24.53
N ASP A 165 -2.11 -6.70 -25.68
CA ASP A 165 -2.78 -6.38 -26.94
C ASP A 165 -3.60 -7.58 -27.46
N SER A 166 -4.18 -7.43 -28.65
CA SER A 166 -4.97 -8.49 -29.29
C SER A 166 -4.17 -9.73 -29.68
N ASN A 167 -2.84 -9.63 -29.74
CA ASN A 167 -1.93 -10.77 -30.01
C ASN A 167 -1.49 -11.46 -28.71
N GLY A 168 -1.85 -10.90 -27.55
CA GLY A 168 -1.41 -11.38 -26.25
C GLY A 168 -0.05 -10.81 -25.82
N ASP A 169 0.50 -9.85 -26.56
CA ASP A 169 1.77 -9.22 -26.25
C ASP A 169 1.57 -8.11 -25.20
N PRO A 170 2.46 -7.97 -24.19
CA PRO A 170 2.37 -6.90 -23.21
C PRO A 170 2.36 -5.51 -23.87
N LEU A 171 1.49 -4.61 -23.42
CA LEU A 171 1.44 -3.23 -23.94
C LEU A 171 2.68 -2.40 -23.54
N TYR A 172 3.37 -2.78 -22.47
CA TYR A 172 4.56 -2.11 -21.98
C TYR A 172 5.60 -3.12 -21.48
N ALA A 173 6.88 -2.85 -21.71
CA ALA A 173 7.96 -3.85 -21.63
C ALA A 173 8.41 -4.19 -20.21
N THR A 174 7.97 -3.46 -19.17
CA THR A 174 8.50 -3.59 -17.80
C THR A 174 7.87 -4.72 -16.98
N GLY A 175 7.08 -5.60 -17.59
CA GLY A 175 6.35 -6.66 -16.88
C GLY A 175 5.14 -6.11 -16.11
N PRO A 176 4.36 -6.97 -15.42
CA PRO A 176 2.99 -6.69 -14.99
C PRO A 176 2.82 -5.66 -13.86
N ASP A 177 3.89 -4.97 -13.44
CA ASP A 177 3.89 -4.05 -12.28
C ASP A 177 3.24 -4.69 -11.03
N SER A 178 3.59 -5.96 -10.78
CA SER A 178 3.05 -6.76 -9.69
C SER A 178 3.42 -6.24 -8.30
N TYR A 179 4.33 -5.27 -8.21
CA TYR A 179 4.79 -4.68 -6.94
C TYR A 179 3.79 -3.65 -6.37
N ASN A 180 2.94 -3.08 -7.22
CA ASN A 180 1.84 -2.20 -6.82
C ASN A 180 0.50 -2.94 -6.72
N GLN A 181 0.49 -4.26 -6.97
CA GLN A 181 -0.67 -5.12 -6.82
C GLN A 181 -0.58 -5.85 -5.49
N PHE A 182 -1.68 -5.89 -4.76
CA PHE A 182 -1.77 -6.68 -3.53
C PHE A 182 -3.12 -7.39 -3.44
N TYR A 183 -3.24 -8.33 -2.53
CA TYR A 183 -4.48 -9.07 -2.31
C TYR A 183 -4.57 -9.51 -0.85
N MET A 184 -5.79 -9.63 -0.34
CA MET A 184 -6.03 -10.11 1.02
C MET A 184 -5.73 -11.61 1.10
N THR A 185 -4.93 -12.01 2.08
CA THR A 185 -4.55 -13.41 2.35
C THR A 185 -5.28 -13.99 3.55
N ILE A 186 -5.65 -13.13 4.51
CA ILE A 186 -6.45 -13.49 5.69
C ILE A 186 -7.45 -12.37 5.93
N LEU A 187 -8.73 -12.72 6.06
CA LEU A 187 -9.74 -11.83 6.63
C LEU A 187 -9.70 -11.98 8.15
N GLY A 188 -9.39 -10.88 8.83
CA GLY A 188 -9.23 -10.80 10.28
C GLY A 188 -10.51 -11.19 11.04
N SER A 189 -10.38 -11.46 12.33
CA SER A 189 -11.47 -12.02 13.16
C SER A 189 -12.57 -11.02 13.55
N SER A 190 -12.38 -9.74 13.24
CA SER A 190 -13.27 -8.64 13.62
C SER A 190 -14.46 -8.47 12.66
N GLY A 191 -15.43 -9.38 12.75
CA GLY A 191 -16.71 -9.24 12.05
C GLY A 191 -16.62 -9.45 10.53
N VAL A 192 -17.54 -8.85 9.78
CA VAL A 192 -17.65 -9.06 8.31
C VAL A 192 -16.62 -8.26 7.51
N GLN A 193 -16.20 -7.09 8.03
CA GLN A 193 -15.31 -6.14 7.33
C GLN A 193 -13.83 -6.29 7.70
N GLY A 194 -13.51 -7.08 8.73
CA GLY A 194 -12.16 -7.18 9.24
C GLY A 194 -11.61 -5.84 9.73
N SER A 195 -10.33 -5.80 10.11
CA SER A 195 -9.68 -4.60 10.66
C SER A 195 -8.24 -4.52 10.23
N VAL A 196 -7.69 -3.30 10.21
CA VAL A 196 -6.25 -3.07 10.20
C VAL A 196 -5.98 -2.01 11.26
N HIS A 197 -5.42 -2.44 12.39
CA HIS A 197 -5.12 -1.56 13.51
C HIS A 197 -3.78 -0.87 13.32
N PHE A 198 -3.60 0.22 14.07
CA PHE A 198 -2.31 0.82 14.31
C PHE A 198 -2.02 0.83 15.82
N PRO A 199 -0.88 0.27 16.27
CA PRO A 199 0.01 -0.63 15.53
C PRO A 199 -0.71 -1.89 15.04
N TYR A 200 -0.19 -2.49 13.97
CA TYR A 200 -0.78 -3.67 13.34
C TYR A 200 -0.85 -4.87 14.30
N GLN A 201 -1.99 -5.56 14.31
CA GLN A 201 -2.25 -6.72 15.18
C GLN A 201 -2.35 -8.01 14.35
N SER A 202 -1.20 -8.67 14.12
CA SER A 202 -1.08 -9.90 13.31
C SER A 202 -2.09 -11.00 13.63
N ALA A 203 -2.55 -11.13 14.88
CA ALA A 203 -3.51 -12.16 15.25
C ALA A 203 -4.96 -11.83 14.85
N ASN A 204 -5.29 -10.55 14.67
CA ASN A 204 -6.67 -10.06 14.56
C ASN A 204 -6.97 -9.34 13.24
N ASP A 205 -5.94 -8.78 12.61
CA ASP A 205 -6.07 -7.91 11.44
C ASP A 205 -6.17 -8.69 10.13
N ASN A 206 -6.62 -7.99 9.09
CA ASN A 206 -6.59 -8.47 7.73
C ASN A 206 -5.15 -8.50 7.25
N HIS A 207 -4.73 -9.63 6.69
CA HIS A 207 -3.41 -9.76 6.07
C HIS A 207 -3.50 -9.58 4.58
N TYR A 208 -2.44 -9.03 3.99
CA TYR A 208 -2.35 -8.83 2.55
C TYR A 208 -0.96 -9.16 2.07
N ALA A 209 -0.85 -9.76 0.89
CA ALA A 209 0.40 -10.04 0.23
C ALA A 209 0.54 -9.23 -1.07
N ILE A 210 1.78 -8.96 -1.45
CA ILE A 210 2.11 -8.29 -2.72
C ILE A 210 2.17 -9.35 -3.82
N GLY A 211 1.65 -8.99 -4.99
CA GLY A 211 1.54 -9.86 -6.18
C GLY A 211 2.85 -10.50 -6.65
N SER A 212 4.01 -10.00 -6.23
CA SER A 212 5.33 -10.53 -6.61
C SER A 212 6.03 -11.38 -5.56
N THR A 213 5.58 -11.35 -4.30
CA THR A 213 6.31 -11.99 -3.18
C THR A 213 5.55 -13.15 -2.56
N ASP A 214 4.23 -13.21 -2.70
CA ASP A 214 3.33 -14.12 -1.98
C ASP A 214 3.54 -14.12 -0.45
N LYS A 215 4.19 -13.07 0.07
CA LYS A 215 4.45 -12.87 1.50
C LYS A 215 3.58 -11.74 2.01
N ASP A 216 3.03 -11.94 3.20
CA ASP A 216 2.25 -10.92 3.87
C ASP A 216 3.11 -9.69 4.18
N VAL A 217 2.52 -8.52 3.90
CA VAL A 217 3.01 -7.22 4.32
C VAL A 217 2.52 -6.98 5.74
N LEU A 218 3.48 -6.86 6.64
CA LEU A 218 3.27 -6.57 8.05
C LEU A 218 3.81 -5.18 8.38
N GLN A 219 3.60 -4.74 9.61
CA GLN A 219 4.18 -3.52 10.15
C GLN A 219 5.25 -3.87 11.17
N CYS A 220 6.49 -3.47 10.89
CA CYS A 220 7.60 -3.57 11.81
C CYS A 220 7.85 -2.22 12.50
N LYS A 221 8.64 -2.25 13.56
CA LYS A 221 8.99 -1.06 14.35
C LYS A 221 10.51 -0.95 14.52
N ILE A 222 11.05 0.25 14.38
CA ILE A 222 12.44 0.57 14.72
C ILE A 222 12.43 1.59 15.86
N VAL A 223 13.23 1.32 16.89
CA VAL A 223 13.50 2.28 17.96
C VAL A 223 14.96 2.69 17.86
N VAL A 224 15.21 3.98 17.65
CA VAL A 224 16.55 4.58 17.65
C VAL A 224 16.68 5.47 18.87
N THR A 225 17.61 5.14 19.75
CA THR A 225 18.09 6.06 20.77
C THR A 225 19.34 6.75 20.24
N ARG A 226 19.33 8.08 20.20
CA ARG A 226 20.57 8.86 20.05
C ARG A 226 20.89 9.66 21.30
N THR A 227 22.17 9.79 21.62
CA THR A 227 22.66 10.56 22.78
C THR A 227 23.63 11.64 22.35
N SER A 228 23.96 12.54 23.29
CA SER A 228 25.05 13.50 23.10
C SER A 228 26.33 12.81 22.60
N GLY A 229 27.04 13.49 21.70
CA GLY A 229 28.17 12.92 20.95
C GLY A 229 27.79 12.04 19.77
N ASP A 230 26.54 12.14 19.28
CA ASP A 230 26.01 11.42 18.12
C ASP A 230 26.23 9.89 18.22
N ASN A 231 25.99 9.31 19.39
CA ASN A 231 25.94 7.85 19.54
C ASN A 231 24.54 7.37 19.20
N TYR A 232 24.43 6.39 18.29
CA TYR A 232 23.16 5.81 17.86
C TYR A 232 23.07 4.36 18.34
N ASP A 233 21.94 4.00 18.92
CA ASP A 233 21.56 2.63 19.31
C ASP A 233 20.19 2.34 18.67
N GLY A 234 20.15 1.37 17.76
CA GLY A 234 18.96 1.01 17.01
C GLY A 234 18.55 -0.42 17.29
N THR A 235 17.25 -0.64 17.55
CA THR A 235 16.63 -1.96 17.67
C THR A 235 15.43 -2.09 16.74
N VAL A 236 15.46 -3.08 15.85
CA VAL A 236 14.32 -3.46 15.00
C VAL A 236 13.48 -4.50 15.72
N PHE A 237 12.16 -4.35 15.64
CA PHE A 237 11.16 -5.25 16.19
C PHE A 237 10.23 -5.73 15.08
N ASP A 238 9.83 -7.00 15.14
CA ASP A 238 8.74 -7.53 14.31
C ASP A 238 7.37 -7.01 14.77
N VAL A 239 6.33 -7.45 14.05
CA VAL A 239 4.93 -7.09 14.30
C VAL A 239 4.43 -7.53 15.69
N ASP A 240 5.01 -8.59 16.25
CA ASP A 240 4.66 -9.11 17.57
C ASP A 240 5.46 -8.43 18.69
N GLY A 241 6.36 -7.50 18.33
CA GLY A 241 7.20 -6.76 19.26
C GLY A 241 8.44 -7.49 19.73
N ASN A 242 8.85 -8.60 19.08
CA ASN A 242 10.11 -9.26 19.38
C ASN A 242 11.26 -8.53 18.69
N ALA A 243 12.40 -8.39 19.38
CA ALA A 243 13.58 -7.79 18.79
C ALA A 243 14.18 -8.74 17.73
N GLN A 244 14.36 -8.22 16.52
CA GLN A 244 14.89 -8.94 15.34
C GLN A 244 16.23 -8.36 14.85
N GLY A 245 16.81 -7.41 15.56
CA GLY A 245 18.11 -6.86 15.21
C GLY A 245 18.47 -5.70 16.11
N THR A 246 19.74 -5.61 16.50
CA THR A 246 20.27 -4.51 17.31
C THR A 246 21.65 -4.12 16.80
N ALA A 247 21.93 -2.82 16.73
CA ALA A 247 23.28 -2.33 16.53
C ALA A 247 23.46 -0.98 17.22
N ALA A 248 24.70 -0.67 17.61
CA ALA A 248 25.04 0.62 18.19
C ALA A 248 26.41 1.08 17.71
N GLN A 249 26.52 2.34 17.29
CA GLN A 249 27.79 2.97 16.94
C GLN A 249 27.66 4.51 16.91
N PRO A 250 28.77 5.25 17.07
CA PRO A 250 28.78 6.69 16.81
C PRO A 250 28.65 6.99 15.32
N LEU A 251 27.83 7.98 14.97
CA LEU A 251 27.69 8.54 13.62
C LEU A 251 28.15 9.99 13.68
N THR A 252 29.39 10.28 13.31
CA THR A 252 30.03 11.58 13.58
C THR A 252 29.95 12.56 12.42
N SER A 253 29.51 12.11 11.26
CA SER A 253 29.40 12.91 10.03
C SER A 253 28.09 12.60 9.31
N ASP A 254 27.57 13.58 8.57
CA ASP A 254 26.39 13.36 7.74
C ASP A 254 26.69 12.32 6.66
N GLY A 255 25.75 11.40 6.45
CA GLY A 255 25.93 10.22 5.61
C GLY A 255 26.55 9.02 6.31
N ASP A 256 27.05 9.15 7.55
CA ASP A 256 27.41 7.98 8.37
C ASP A 256 26.14 7.13 8.60
N SER A 257 26.30 5.80 8.58
CA SER A 257 25.16 4.88 8.68
C SER A 257 25.38 3.75 9.68
N LEU A 258 24.40 3.53 10.56
CA LEU A 258 24.29 2.36 11.43
C LEU A 258 23.58 1.25 10.66
N LEU A 259 24.28 0.13 10.41
CA LEU A 259 23.69 -1.09 9.85
C LEU A 259 23.19 -1.98 10.98
N ILE A 260 21.88 -2.21 11.01
CA ILE A 260 21.21 -3.15 11.91
C ILE A 260 20.92 -4.42 11.10
N PRO A 261 21.61 -5.53 11.37
CA PRO A 261 21.39 -6.78 10.63
C PRO A 261 20.01 -7.34 10.94
N GLY A 262 19.28 -7.73 9.89
CA GLY A 262 17.98 -8.37 10.01
C GLY A 262 18.09 -9.80 10.54
N GLN A 263 17.15 -10.19 11.42
CA GLN A 263 16.97 -11.57 11.90
C GLN A 263 15.50 -11.97 11.74
N GLY A 264 15.23 -13.27 11.91
CA GLY A 264 13.86 -13.78 11.85
C GLY A 264 13.16 -13.51 10.53
N GLY A 265 13.89 -13.52 9.41
CA GLY A 265 13.35 -13.28 8.07
C GLY A 265 13.20 -11.81 7.66
N LEU A 266 13.50 -10.85 8.55
CA LEU A 266 13.59 -9.44 8.20
C LEU A 266 14.88 -9.13 7.42
N LEU A 267 14.80 -8.11 6.56
CA LEU A 267 15.94 -7.55 5.84
C LEU A 267 16.78 -6.65 6.76
N ASP A 268 17.98 -6.33 6.31
CA ASP A 268 18.84 -5.36 6.98
C ASP A 268 18.19 -3.96 6.95
N LEU A 269 18.40 -3.20 8.03
CA LEU A 269 17.98 -1.80 8.13
C LEU A 269 19.20 -0.90 8.34
N ARG A 270 19.26 0.20 7.60
CA ARG A 270 20.27 1.25 7.78
C ARG A 270 19.63 2.51 8.33
N VAL A 271 20.31 3.13 9.30
CA VAL A 271 19.95 4.44 9.85
C VAL A 271 21.07 5.42 9.48
N PHE A 272 20.75 6.48 8.74
CA PHE A 272 21.70 7.50 8.28
C PHE A 272 21.54 8.79 9.07
N ARG A 273 22.67 9.36 9.49
CA ARG A 273 22.71 10.71 10.07
C ARG A 273 22.57 11.75 8.96
N LEU A 274 21.63 12.67 9.09
CA LEU A 274 21.47 13.83 8.19
C LEU A 274 21.78 15.18 8.85
N GLY A 275 22.02 15.19 10.16
CA GLY A 275 22.45 16.37 10.90
C GLY A 275 22.88 16.04 12.33
N GLN A 276 23.63 16.94 12.93
CA GLN A 276 24.03 16.84 14.34
C GLN A 276 22.81 16.97 15.25
N MET A 277 22.78 16.16 16.33
CA MET A 277 21.79 16.35 17.39
C MET A 277 22.03 17.70 18.11
N GLY A 278 21.01 18.57 18.14
CA GLY A 278 21.00 19.80 18.95
C GLY A 278 21.50 21.08 18.28
N GLU A 279 22.10 21.03 17.08
CA GLU A 279 22.61 22.24 16.43
C GLU A 279 21.49 23.01 15.67
N ALA A 280 21.38 24.32 15.94
CA ALA A 280 20.58 25.32 15.19
C ALA A 280 19.04 25.22 15.25
N GLY A 281 18.42 25.06 16.43
CA GLY A 281 16.96 25.22 16.55
C GLY A 281 16.15 24.18 15.76
N THR A 282 16.75 23.04 15.45
CA THR A 282 16.11 21.92 14.79
C THR A 282 15.32 21.11 15.82
N VAL A 283 14.06 21.49 16.00
CA VAL A 283 13.01 20.58 16.46
C VAL A 283 13.05 19.34 15.54
N GLY A 284 13.61 18.24 16.03
CA GLY A 284 13.76 16.97 15.30
C GLY A 284 14.83 17.00 14.21
N SER A 285 16.12 16.81 14.54
CA SER A 285 17.11 16.60 13.49
C SER A 285 16.78 15.34 12.70
N GLU A 286 16.61 15.52 11.39
CA GLU A 286 16.15 14.49 10.48
C GLU A 286 17.11 13.29 10.48
N ILE A 287 16.53 12.08 10.50
CA ILE A 287 17.26 10.83 10.30
C ILE A 287 16.60 10.11 9.14
N GLU A 288 17.42 9.46 8.33
CA GLU A 288 16.96 8.62 7.22
C GLU A 288 17.08 7.14 7.58
N PHE A 289 16.14 6.35 7.09
CA PHE A 289 16.04 4.92 7.24
C PHE A 289 15.95 4.25 5.86
N ASN A 290 16.61 3.12 5.72
CA ASN A 290 16.52 2.28 4.53
C ASN A 290 16.42 0.81 4.94
N TYR A 291 15.30 0.17 4.64
CA TYR A 291 15.04 -1.24 4.87
C TYR A 291 15.13 -2.00 3.53
N GLY A 292 16.04 -2.97 3.41
CA GLY A 292 16.34 -3.63 2.13
C GLY A 292 17.77 -3.38 1.59
N ASP A 293 18.13 -4.02 0.48
CA ASP A 293 19.54 -4.13 0.04
C ASP A 293 20.09 -2.89 -0.70
N LYS A 294 21.26 -2.43 -0.23
CA LYS A 294 22.36 -1.68 -0.89
C LYS A 294 22.06 -0.39 -1.68
N GLY A 295 21.86 0.71 -0.95
CA GLY A 295 22.43 2.04 -1.30
C GLY A 295 22.00 2.67 -2.62
N ILE A 296 21.09 2.03 -3.35
CA ILE A 296 20.45 2.46 -4.58
C ILE A 296 19.05 1.88 -4.49
N VAL A 297 18.06 2.76 -4.53
CA VAL A 297 16.64 2.41 -4.39
C VAL A 297 16.22 1.59 -5.60
N ASP A 298 16.37 0.28 -5.55
CA ASP A 298 15.74 -0.62 -6.51
C ASP A 298 14.45 -1.12 -5.87
N PHE A 299 13.35 -0.37 -6.07
CA PHE A 299 12.00 -0.64 -5.56
C PHE A 299 11.41 -2.01 -6.01
N GLN A 300 12.22 -2.88 -6.62
CA GLN A 300 11.87 -4.17 -7.20
C GLN A 300 11.61 -5.28 -6.18
N LEU A 301 12.03 -5.16 -4.93
CA LEU A 301 11.55 -6.05 -3.88
C LEU A 301 10.42 -5.31 -3.19
N GLY A 302 9.19 -5.84 -3.26
CA GLY A 302 7.97 -5.21 -2.74
C GLY A 302 8.01 -4.75 -1.26
N THR A 303 9.14 -4.92 -0.56
CA THR A 303 9.36 -4.40 0.80
C THR A 303 10.55 -3.48 1.00
N ASP A 304 11.34 -3.17 -0.04
CA ASP A 304 12.40 -2.17 0.10
C ASP A 304 11.80 -0.80 0.39
N PHE A 305 12.09 -0.23 1.54
CA PHE A 305 11.39 0.95 2.03
C PHE A 305 12.37 1.98 2.57
N TRP A 306 12.28 3.19 2.02
CA TRP A 306 13.07 4.33 2.42
C TRP A 306 12.14 5.39 3.00
N TRP A 307 12.55 5.97 4.12
CA TRP A 307 11.82 7.06 4.75
C TRP A 307 12.75 7.85 5.66
N THR A 308 12.25 8.98 6.14
CA THR A 308 12.90 9.82 7.13
C THR A 308 11.92 10.08 8.27
N THR A 309 12.43 10.65 9.36
CA THR A 309 11.60 11.08 10.49
C THR A 309 10.50 12.09 10.13
N LEU A 310 10.58 12.73 8.96
CA LEU A 310 9.60 13.69 8.47
C LEU A 310 8.58 13.11 7.49
N HIS A 311 8.79 11.87 7.02
CA HIS A 311 7.86 11.26 6.09
C HIS A 311 6.49 11.04 6.74
N GLN A 312 5.47 11.34 5.95
CA GLN A 312 4.07 11.20 6.30
C GLN A 312 3.37 10.42 5.19
N GLY A 313 2.36 9.64 5.57
CA GLY A 313 1.41 9.01 4.67
C GLY A 313 0.00 9.45 5.02
N TRP A 314 -0.96 8.65 4.57
CA TRP A 314 -2.38 9.01 4.62
C TRP A 314 -3.10 8.54 5.89
N ASP A 315 -2.49 7.62 6.62
CA ASP A 315 -2.99 7.09 7.89
C ASP A 315 -2.77 8.08 9.04
N LEU A 316 -3.86 8.68 9.54
CA LEU A 316 -3.83 9.64 10.63
C LEU A 316 -3.88 8.99 12.04
N THR A 317 -3.98 7.67 12.13
CA THR A 317 -4.19 7.00 13.41
C THR A 317 -3.00 7.15 14.37
N LEU A 318 -1.77 7.28 13.87
CA LEU A 318 -0.59 7.49 14.72
C LEU A 318 -0.69 8.83 15.48
N SER A 319 -1.07 9.91 14.81
CA SER A 319 -1.19 11.23 15.46
C SER A 319 -2.31 11.30 16.50
N ASP A 320 -3.37 10.53 16.31
CA ASP A 320 -4.46 10.47 17.28
C ASP A 320 -4.04 9.77 18.59
N GLN A 321 -3.01 8.90 18.52
CA GLN A 321 -2.50 8.14 19.65
C GLN A 321 -1.32 8.81 20.36
N ASN A 322 -0.66 9.79 19.74
CA ASN A 322 0.58 10.37 20.26
C ASN A 322 0.73 11.85 19.91
N GLU A 323 0.80 12.71 20.93
CA GLU A 323 0.95 14.17 20.78
C GLU A 323 2.29 14.58 20.14
N ASP A 324 3.32 13.73 20.22
CA ASP A 324 4.65 13.95 19.61
C ASP A 324 4.74 13.42 18.17
N ALA A 325 3.67 12.82 17.63
CA ALA A 325 3.63 12.35 16.26
C ALA A 325 3.10 13.42 15.31
N LEU A 326 3.73 13.54 14.14
CA LEU A 326 3.16 14.32 13.05
C LEU A 326 1.88 13.63 12.53
N PRO A 327 0.84 14.38 12.12
CA PRO A 327 -0.29 13.83 11.38
C PRO A 327 0.18 13.05 10.16
N GLY A 328 -0.21 11.78 10.07
CA GLY A 328 0.26 10.91 8.98
C GLY A 328 1.69 10.38 9.15
N GLY A 329 2.42 10.82 10.17
CA GLY A 329 3.84 10.54 10.33
C GLY A 329 4.16 9.05 10.43
N TYR A 330 5.33 8.65 9.94
CA TYR A 330 5.82 7.28 10.15
C TYR A 330 6.58 7.13 11.47
N CYS A 331 6.96 8.25 12.08
CA CYS A 331 7.81 8.30 13.25
C CYS A 331 7.19 9.18 14.35
N VAL A 332 7.37 8.73 15.59
CA VAL A 332 7.26 9.54 16.81
C VAL A 332 8.65 10.09 17.12
N VAL A 333 8.77 11.42 17.11
CA VAL A 333 10.04 12.12 17.27
C VAL A 333 9.88 13.14 18.40
N PRO A 334 10.20 12.77 19.65
CA PRO A 334 10.02 13.69 20.77
C PRO A 334 10.91 14.91 20.61
N ASN A 335 10.39 16.07 20.99
CA ASN A 335 11.18 17.30 21.00
C ASN A 335 12.39 17.13 21.94
N ILE A 336 13.57 17.47 21.44
CA ILE A 336 14.74 17.66 22.31
C ILE A 336 14.50 19.00 23.00
N SER A 337 14.55 19.05 24.33
CA SER A 337 14.50 20.34 25.04
C SER A 337 15.57 21.28 24.46
N GLU A 338 15.27 22.58 24.36
CA GLU A 338 16.24 23.60 23.88
C GLU A 338 17.56 23.63 24.67
N ASP A 339 17.60 22.97 25.82
CA ASP A 339 18.82 22.62 26.52
C ASP A 339 19.47 21.41 25.82
N GLU A 340 20.57 21.66 25.09
CA GLU A 340 21.46 20.64 24.48
C GLU A 340 21.97 19.58 25.48
N ASN A 341 21.66 19.73 26.78
CA ASN A 341 21.82 18.74 27.84
C ASN A 341 20.71 17.68 27.90
N GLY A 342 19.76 17.65 26.96
CA GLY A 342 18.90 16.49 26.73
C GLY A 342 19.76 15.31 26.26
N ASP A 343 20.39 14.58 27.19
CA ASP A 343 21.39 13.53 26.93
C ASP A 343 20.90 12.39 26.02
N ARG A 344 19.62 12.37 25.66
CA ARG A 344 18.97 11.26 24.98
C ARG A 344 17.72 11.68 24.24
N GLN A 345 17.60 11.29 22.98
CA GLN A 345 16.35 11.28 22.22
C GLN A 345 16.03 9.86 21.80
N THR A 346 14.78 9.42 21.98
CA THR A 346 14.31 8.10 21.55
C THR A 346 13.25 8.27 20.47
N ILE A 347 13.58 7.86 19.25
CA ILE A 347 12.75 7.93 18.06
C ILE A 347 12.15 6.55 17.82
N THR A 348 10.85 6.50 17.55
CA THR A 348 10.15 5.26 17.20
C THR A 348 9.50 5.42 15.84
N CYS A 349 9.84 4.57 14.88
CA CYS A 349 9.21 4.57 13.56
C CYS A 349 8.56 3.22 13.25
N TYR A 350 7.51 3.26 12.43
CA TYR A 350 6.80 2.10 11.91
C TYR A 350 6.94 2.04 10.39
N PHE A 351 7.13 0.85 9.84
CA PHE A 351 7.39 0.66 8.42
C PHE A 351 6.87 -0.69 7.89
N PRO A 352 6.53 -0.80 6.59
CA PRO A 352 6.19 -2.07 5.95
C PRO A 352 7.37 -3.04 6.01
N CYS A 353 7.11 -4.28 6.41
CA CYS A 353 8.07 -5.38 6.35
C CYS A 353 7.37 -6.66 5.88
N ASN A 354 8.14 -7.67 5.44
CA ASN A 354 7.57 -8.96 5.08
C ASN A 354 7.55 -9.91 6.28
N ALA A 355 6.55 -10.78 6.33
CA ALA A 355 6.63 -11.98 7.15
C ALA A 355 7.82 -12.87 6.71
N ALA A 356 8.46 -13.51 7.69
CA ALA A 356 9.62 -14.37 7.53
C ALA A 356 9.39 -15.52 6.54
#